data_AF-A0A543G3F3-F1
#
_entry.id   AF-A0A543G3F3-F1
#
_cell.length_a   1.000
_cell.length_b   1.000
_cell.length_c   1.000
_cell.angle_alpha   90.00
_cell.angle_beta   90.00
_cell.angle_gamma   90.00
#
_symmetry.space_group_name_H-M   'P 1'
#
loop_
_entity.id
_entity.type
_entity.pdbx_description
1 polymer ?
#
loop_
_entity_poly.entity_id
_entity_poly.type
_entity_poly.pdbx_seq_one_letter_code
_entity_poly.pdbx_strand_id
1 'polypeptide(L)'
;MSITYLIYRHQKIKKTPCDVWNKFNFSIKKSIIFTAHKVILIDTIKDMFPLQRNRRLRQNEVIRSLVRETILLPTDFIVPLFVVEGQQIREEIPSMSQYFRLSLDYLEQEVKLLWSLGLQSVLLFVKVPDHLKDNAGKEALNANGLMQRAIKTVKNVCPDMLVFTDVALDPYSIYGHDGIVENGQIANDATAHFLAQMSISHAQAGADIVAPSDMMDGRIGTIRQALEHEGYSHTGIMSYSAKYASAHYGPFRDALDSAPVDLQHIPKDKKTYQMDYHNRIEALRETQMDIAEGADIVMVKPGIAYLDIVRDIKNAVNVPVAVYQVSGEYAMIKAAAEKGWLDHDAVMFEQTTAFKRAGADIIASYFAKDIAMILNQ
;
A
#
# COMPACT_ATOMS: atom_id res chain seq x y z
N MET A 1 -42.81 55.54 32.24
CA MET A 1 -42.72 56.83 31.51
C MET A 1 -41.52 56.70 30.59
N SER A 2 -41.66 56.51 29.28
CA SER A 2 -42.23 57.39 28.25
C SER A 2 -41.08 57.87 27.34
N ILE A 3 -41.16 57.48 26.05
CA ILE A 3 -41.12 58.38 24.87
C ILE A 3 -39.77 59.08 24.52
N THR A 4 -39.37 59.34 23.26
CA THR A 4 -39.61 58.80 21.89
C THR A 4 -38.67 59.60 20.96
N TYR A 5 -37.96 58.95 20.03
CA TYR A 5 -37.34 59.45 18.77
C TYR A 5 -36.44 60.73 18.77
N LEU A 6 -35.40 60.70 17.92
CA LEU A 6 -35.34 61.66 16.81
C LEU A 6 -34.71 61.04 15.54
N ILE A 7 -35.26 61.38 14.38
CA ILE A 7 -34.76 61.00 13.05
C ILE A 7 -33.95 62.17 12.48
N TYR A 8 -32.87 61.91 11.74
CA TYR A 8 -32.49 62.78 10.62
C TYR A 8 -31.95 61.99 9.43
N ARG A 9 -32.33 62.41 8.21
CA ARG A 9 -32.09 61.69 6.96
C ARG A 9 -31.41 62.61 5.94
N HIS A 10 -30.40 62.07 5.23
CA HIS A 10 -29.85 62.49 3.93
C HIS A 10 -29.59 63.99 3.61
N GLN A 11 -28.36 64.25 3.16
CA GLN A 11 -28.13 65.02 1.93
C GLN A 11 -27.26 64.22 0.94
N LYS A 12 -27.45 64.45 -0.37
CA LYS A 12 -26.70 63.86 -1.49
C LYS A 12 -25.77 64.92 -2.11
N ILE A 13 -24.54 64.56 -2.48
CA ILE A 13 -23.69 65.33 -3.41
C ILE A 13 -23.11 64.38 -4.49
N LYS A 14 -22.77 64.92 -5.67
CA LYS A 14 -22.56 64.20 -6.95
C LYS A 14 -21.07 63.99 -7.32
N LYS A 15 -20.79 62.83 -7.97
CA LYS A 15 -19.82 62.52 -9.06
C LYS A 15 -18.38 63.11 -9.08
N THR A 16 -17.39 62.19 -8.96
CA THR A 16 -16.16 61.92 -9.82
C THR A 16 -15.18 63.04 -10.25
N PRO A 17 -13.91 62.72 -10.63
CA PRO A 17 -12.98 61.62 -10.22
C PRO A 17 -11.55 62.14 -9.87
N CYS A 18 -10.63 61.21 -9.49
CA CYS A 18 -9.17 61.41 -9.29
C CYS A 18 -8.70 62.51 -8.32
N ASP A 19 -8.03 62.16 -7.22
CA ASP A 19 -6.55 62.14 -7.25
C ASP A 19 -5.91 61.50 -5.99
N VAL A 20 -4.59 61.35 -6.04
CA VAL A 20 -3.75 60.51 -5.18
C VAL A 20 -3.46 61.13 -3.79
N TRP A 21 -3.07 60.29 -2.82
CA TRP A 21 -2.54 60.62 -1.48
C TRP A 21 -3.48 61.32 -0.48
N ASN A 22 -4.00 60.55 0.51
CA ASN A 22 -3.65 60.71 1.93
C ASN A 22 -4.56 59.90 2.87
N LYS A 23 -3.96 58.97 3.63
CA LYS A 23 -3.95 58.92 5.12
C LYS A 23 -3.45 57.57 5.62
N PHE A 24 -2.13 57.48 5.83
CA PHE A 24 -1.59 56.56 6.82
C PHE A 24 -2.06 57.02 8.21
N ASN A 25 -2.71 56.14 8.97
CA ASN A 25 -2.79 56.24 10.42
C ASN A 25 -3.24 54.90 11.00
N PHE A 26 -2.28 54.05 11.39
CA PHE A 26 -2.52 52.95 12.30
C PHE A 26 -1.55 53.08 13.48
N SER A 27 -2.11 53.35 14.66
CA SER A 27 -1.34 53.48 15.89
C SER A 27 -0.93 52.10 16.40
N ILE A 28 0.37 51.79 16.31
CA ILE A 28 0.93 50.54 16.86
C ILE A 28 1.42 50.81 18.28
N LYS A 29 0.62 50.47 19.29
CA LYS A 29 1.13 50.29 20.66
C LYS A 29 1.87 48.96 20.74
N LYS A 30 3.21 49.01 20.67
CA LYS A 30 4.08 47.88 20.99
C LYS A 30 4.16 47.68 22.50
N SER A 31 3.76 46.49 22.94
CA SER A 31 4.20 45.89 24.22
C SER A 31 4.82 44.54 23.88
N ILE A 32 6.15 44.42 23.99
CA ILE A 32 6.91 43.20 23.64
C ILE A 32 7.73 42.76 24.86
N ILE A 33 7.27 41.74 25.57
CA ILE A 33 7.98 40.80 26.49
C ILE A 33 7.07 39.55 26.55
N PHE A 34 7.49 38.28 26.35
CA PHE A 34 8.78 37.68 25.94
C PHE A 34 8.51 36.33 25.19
N THR A 35 9.58 35.66 24.71
CA THR A 35 9.67 34.20 24.39
C THR A 35 8.44 33.42 23.86
N ALA A 36 8.27 33.38 22.52
CA ALA A 36 7.83 32.18 21.76
C ALA A 36 7.92 32.42 20.23
N HIS A 37 9.06 32.07 19.60
CA HIS A 37 9.35 32.38 18.18
C HIS A 37 8.56 31.55 17.13
N LYS A 38 7.40 30.97 17.47
CA LYS A 38 6.65 30.07 16.56
C LYS A 38 5.12 30.22 16.54
N VAL A 39 4.53 31.19 17.26
CA VAL A 39 3.06 31.27 17.45
C VAL A 39 2.41 32.49 16.77
N ILE A 40 3.18 33.47 16.30
CA ILE A 40 2.65 34.81 15.88
C ILE A 40 2.69 35.01 14.36
N LEU A 41 2.31 34.00 13.56
CA LEU A 41 2.24 34.11 12.09
C LEU A 41 1.00 33.48 11.45
N ILE A 42 0.13 32.84 12.23
CA ILE A 42 -1.08 32.16 11.71
C ILE A 42 -2.29 33.12 11.67
N ASP A 43 -2.46 33.99 12.67
CA ASP A 43 -3.64 34.89 12.75
C ASP A 43 -3.64 36.06 11.74
N THR A 44 -2.51 36.36 11.09
CA THR A 44 -2.41 37.46 10.12
C THR A 44 -2.85 37.07 8.70
N ILE A 45 -3.13 35.78 8.43
CA ILE A 45 -3.55 35.27 7.11
C ILE A 45 -5.09 35.15 7.03
N LYS A 46 -5.82 35.99 7.77
CA LYS A 46 -7.28 36.09 7.67
C LYS A 46 -7.64 36.97 6.46
N ASP A 47 -8.19 36.32 5.45
CA ASP A 47 -8.90 36.92 4.30
C ASP A 47 -8.07 37.80 3.34
N MET A 48 -7.04 37.20 2.72
CA MET A 48 -6.36 37.80 1.55
C MET A 48 -7.18 37.72 0.23
N PHE A 49 -8.45 37.32 0.26
CA PHE A 49 -9.34 37.42 -0.92
C PHE A 49 -9.74 38.89 -1.12
N PRO A 50 -9.63 39.49 -2.33
CA PRO A 50 -9.50 38.85 -3.65
C PRO A 50 -8.06 38.74 -4.21
N LEU A 51 -7.04 39.11 -3.44
CA LEU A 51 -5.64 39.10 -3.88
C LEU A 51 -5.10 37.68 -4.04
N GLN A 52 -5.35 36.79 -3.09
CA GLN A 52 -5.09 35.36 -3.21
C GLN A 52 -6.30 34.65 -3.82
N ARG A 53 -6.07 33.88 -4.90
CA ARG A 53 -7.09 33.10 -5.60
C ARG A 53 -6.51 31.77 -6.07
N ASN A 54 -6.62 30.74 -5.24
CA ASN A 54 -6.04 29.41 -5.52
C ASN A 54 -6.62 28.76 -6.80
N ARG A 55 -7.79 29.20 -7.27
CA ARG A 55 -8.35 28.84 -8.58
C ARG A 55 -7.48 29.26 -9.78
N ARG A 56 -6.55 30.22 -9.65
CA ARG A 56 -5.62 30.60 -10.73
C ARG A 56 -4.81 29.37 -11.20
N LEU A 57 -4.25 28.62 -10.25
CA LEU A 57 -3.51 27.37 -10.48
C LEU A 57 -4.38 26.19 -10.94
N ARG A 58 -5.68 26.41 -11.19
CA ARG A 58 -6.67 25.37 -11.52
C ARG A 58 -7.47 25.70 -12.79
N GLN A 59 -7.07 26.73 -13.54
CA GLN A 59 -7.85 27.28 -14.67
C GLN A 59 -7.94 26.36 -15.89
N ASN A 60 -6.89 25.60 -16.19
CA ASN A 60 -6.79 24.68 -17.32
C ASN A 60 -5.78 23.57 -16.97
N GLU A 61 -5.64 22.56 -17.83
CA GLU A 61 -4.71 21.46 -17.56
C GLU A 61 -3.24 21.87 -17.63
N VAL A 62 -2.86 22.81 -18.52
CA VAL A 62 -1.47 23.27 -18.68
C VAL A 62 -0.91 23.86 -17.37
N ILE A 63 -1.69 24.65 -16.64
CA ILE A 63 -1.25 25.17 -15.34
C ILE A 63 -1.35 24.14 -14.22
N ARG A 64 -2.28 23.18 -14.32
CA ARG A 64 -2.42 22.09 -13.33
C ARG A 64 -1.26 21.11 -13.41
N SER A 65 -0.80 20.75 -14.61
CA SER A 65 0.34 19.86 -14.81
C SER A 65 1.65 20.51 -14.35
N LEU A 66 1.85 21.80 -14.62
CA LEU A 66 3.03 22.55 -14.19
C LEU A 66 3.20 22.60 -12.66
N VAL A 67 2.12 22.57 -11.89
CA VAL A 67 2.14 22.68 -10.41
C VAL A 67 1.74 21.38 -9.70
N ARG A 68 1.71 20.25 -10.44
CA ARG A 68 1.29 18.95 -9.92
C ARG A 68 2.35 18.40 -8.97
N GLU A 69 1.96 18.20 -7.71
CA GLU A 69 2.85 17.70 -6.64
C GLU A 69 3.15 16.19 -6.72
N THR A 70 2.33 15.42 -7.45
CA THR A 70 2.40 13.95 -7.50
C THR A 70 2.15 13.45 -8.91
N ILE A 71 3.05 12.60 -9.40
CA ILE A 71 2.98 11.92 -10.69
C ILE A 71 3.08 10.42 -10.41
N LEU A 72 2.30 9.61 -11.13
CA LEU A 72 2.43 8.16 -11.15
C LEU A 72 3.28 7.74 -12.35
N LEU A 73 4.15 6.76 -12.15
CA LEU A 73 4.98 6.13 -13.17
C LEU A 73 4.77 4.60 -13.15
N PRO A 74 4.95 3.87 -14.26
CA PRO A 74 4.92 2.40 -14.25
C PRO A 74 5.90 1.79 -13.23
N THR A 75 7.06 2.43 -13.02
CA THR A 75 8.08 2.02 -12.05
C THR A 75 7.68 2.21 -10.58
N ASP A 76 6.54 2.84 -10.29
CA ASP A 76 6.00 2.92 -8.92
C ASP A 76 5.33 1.60 -8.48
N PHE A 77 5.05 0.68 -9.41
CA PHE A 77 4.21 -0.48 -9.16
C PHE A 77 4.96 -1.80 -9.01
N ILE A 78 4.52 -2.59 -8.02
CA ILE A 78 4.70 -4.04 -7.99
C ILE A 78 3.40 -4.69 -8.47
N VAL A 79 3.49 -5.64 -9.40
CA VAL A 79 2.33 -6.37 -9.94
C VAL A 79 2.15 -7.69 -9.16
N PRO A 80 1.08 -7.87 -8.36
CA PRO A 80 0.76 -9.17 -7.80
C PRO A 80 0.52 -10.20 -8.91
N LEU A 81 0.93 -11.46 -8.74
CA LEU A 81 0.64 -12.52 -9.70
C LEU A 81 0.28 -13.81 -8.96
N PHE A 82 -0.88 -14.38 -9.31
CA PHE A 82 -1.36 -15.64 -8.74
C PHE A 82 -0.96 -16.81 -9.65
N VAL A 83 -0.25 -17.78 -9.11
CA VAL A 83 0.27 -18.94 -9.86
C VAL A 83 -0.44 -20.22 -9.39
N VAL A 84 -0.76 -21.11 -10.32
CA VAL A 84 -1.42 -22.40 -10.06
C VAL A 84 -0.69 -23.54 -10.80
N GLU A 85 -0.84 -24.77 -10.31
CA GLU A 85 -0.32 -25.97 -11.00
C GLU A 85 -0.98 -26.21 -12.36
N GLY A 86 -0.32 -27.02 -13.19
CA GLY A 86 -0.82 -27.47 -14.49
C GLY A 86 -0.19 -26.73 -15.67
N GLN A 87 -0.86 -26.79 -16.82
CA GLN A 87 -0.41 -26.25 -18.10
C GLN A 87 -1.60 -25.67 -18.86
N GLN A 88 -1.42 -24.53 -19.53
CA GLN A 88 -2.48 -23.81 -20.24
C GLN A 88 -3.71 -23.47 -19.36
N ILE A 89 -3.49 -23.21 -18.07
CA ILE A 89 -4.53 -22.77 -17.13
C ILE A 89 -4.46 -21.27 -16.93
N ARG A 90 -5.56 -20.59 -17.28
CA ARG A 90 -5.81 -19.17 -17.03
C ARG A 90 -7.20 -19.04 -16.42
N GLU A 91 -7.28 -19.21 -15.11
CA GLU A 91 -8.54 -19.27 -14.35
C GLU A 91 -8.89 -17.88 -13.81
N GLU A 92 -10.07 -17.34 -14.12
CA GLU A 92 -10.53 -16.06 -13.56
C GLU A 92 -10.88 -16.22 -12.07
N ILE A 93 -10.52 -15.21 -11.25
CA ILE A 93 -10.86 -15.16 -9.83
C ILE A 93 -12.24 -14.47 -9.72
N PRO A 94 -13.34 -15.16 -9.33
CA PRO A 94 -14.69 -14.61 -9.49
C PRO A 94 -14.97 -13.32 -8.69
N SER A 95 -14.30 -13.14 -7.55
CA SER A 95 -14.39 -11.93 -6.72
C SER A 95 -13.40 -10.84 -7.12
N MET A 96 -12.59 -11.07 -8.16
CA MET A 96 -11.65 -10.13 -8.76
C MET A 96 -11.79 -10.15 -10.29
N SER A 97 -12.94 -9.66 -10.78
CA SER A 97 -13.26 -9.48 -12.21
C SER A 97 -12.05 -9.04 -13.04
N GLN A 98 -11.74 -9.77 -14.11
CA GLN A 98 -10.58 -9.56 -15.01
C GLN A 98 -9.20 -9.86 -14.39
N TYR A 99 -9.14 -10.56 -13.25
CA TYR A 99 -7.90 -11.03 -12.64
C TYR A 99 -7.83 -12.56 -12.59
N PHE A 100 -6.63 -13.12 -12.75
CA PHE A 100 -6.45 -14.53 -13.10
C PHE A 100 -5.39 -15.24 -12.25
N ARG A 101 -5.61 -16.55 -12.02
CA ARG A 101 -4.57 -17.52 -11.66
C ARG A 101 -3.95 -18.09 -12.94
N LEU A 102 -2.63 -18.16 -13.00
CA LEU A 102 -1.88 -18.54 -14.20
C LEU A 102 -1.05 -19.80 -13.95
N SER A 103 -1.09 -20.77 -14.87
CA SER A 103 -0.06 -21.80 -14.97
C SER A 103 1.28 -21.19 -15.40
N LEU A 104 2.39 -21.89 -15.18
CA LEU A 104 3.74 -21.37 -15.45
C LEU A 104 3.95 -20.92 -16.91
N ASP A 105 3.31 -21.57 -17.88
CA ASP A 105 3.38 -21.20 -19.30
C ASP A 105 2.62 -19.91 -19.63
N TYR A 106 1.58 -19.55 -18.88
CA TYR A 106 0.92 -18.25 -18.97
C TYR A 106 1.59 -17.18 -18.10
N LEU A 107 2.21 -17.56 -16.97
CA LEU A 107 3.07 -16.67 -16.18
C LEU A 107 4.22 -16.14 -17.04
N GLU A 108 4.86 -17.00 -17.84
CA GLU A 108 5.91 -16.59 -18.79
C GLU A 108 5.44 -15.50 -19.77
N GLN A 109 4.23 -15.65 -20.31
CA GLN A 109 3.63 -14.71 -21.26
C GLN A 109 3.26 -13.39 -20.60
N GLU A 110 2.68 -13.43 -19.40
CA GLU A 110 2.31 -12.25 -18.62
C GLU A 110 3.56 -11.45 -18.23
N VAL A 111 4.64 -12.08 -17.77
CA VAL A 111 5.90 -11.39 -17.44
C VAL A 111 6.48 -10.63 -18.63
N LYS A 112 6.49 -11.22 -19.83
CA LYS A 112 6.93 -10.54 -21.07
C LYS A 112 6.08 -9.31 -21.37
N LEU A 113 4.76 -9.41 -21.18
CA LEU A 113 3.83 -8.30 -21.38
C LEU A 113 4.07 -7.18 -20.36
N LEU A 114 4.17 -7.50 -19.06
CA LEU A 114 4.42 -6.53 -18.00
C LEU A 114 5.72 -5.76 -18.25
N TRP A 115 6.80 -6.46 -18.59
CA TRP A 115 8.08 -5.83 -18.93
C TRP A 115 7.98 -4.87 -20.12
N SER A 116 7.25 -5.25 -21.18
CA SER A 116 7.05 -4.39 -22.35
C SER A 116 6.22 -3.12 -22.07
N LEU A 117 5.44 -3.13 -20.98
CA LEU A 117 4.67 -1.98 -20.49
C LEU A 117 5.49 -1.09 -19.52
N GLY A 118 6.73 -1.46 -19.20
CA GLY A 118 7.57 -0.75 -18.23
C GLY A 118 7.32 -1.12 -16.77
N LEU A 119 6.58 -2.19 -16.49
CA LEU A 119 6.40 -2.73 -15.15
C LEU A 119 7.57 -3.67 -14.84
N GLN A 120 8.43 -3.25 -13.91
CA GLN A 120 9.74 -3.88 -13.65
C GLN A 120 9.78 -4.76 -12.40
N SER A 121 8.64 -4.95 -11.72
CA SER A 121 8.57 -5.82 -10.54
C SER A 121 7.26 -6.57 -10.40
N VAL A 122 7.36 -7.81 -9.91
CA VAL A 122 6.22 -8.71 -9.66
C VAL A 122 6.26 -9.24 -8.24
N LEU A 123 5.10 -9.49 -7.64
CA LEU A 123 4.95 -10.14 -6.33
C LEU A 123 4.19 -11.46 -6.50
N LEU A 124 4.90 -12.57 -6.33
CA LEU A 124 4.37 -13.91 -6.57
C LEU A 124 3.57 -14.41 -5.36
N PHE A 125 2.41 -14.99 -5.65
CA PHE A 125 1.56 -15.76 -4.75
C PHE A 125 1.20 -17.10 -5.42
N VAL A 126 1.10 -18.17 -4.64
CA VAL A 126 0.81 -19.53 -5.16
C VAL A 126 -0.47 -20.10 -4.57
N LYS A 127 -1.31 -20.70 -5.41
CA LYS A 127 -2.42 -21.55 -4.98
C LYS A 127 -1.94 -23.01 -4.93
N VAL A 128 -1.57 -23.47 -3.74
CA VAL A 128 -1.07 -24.84 -3.51
C VAL A 128 -2.25 -25.83 -3.52
N PRO A 129 -2.13 -26.99 -4.19
CA PRO A 129 -3.12 -28.07 -4.10
C PRO A 129 -3.35 -28.56 -2.66
N ASP A 130 -4.61 -28.76 -2.26
CA ASP A 130 -4.96 -29.04 -0.85
C ASP A 130 -4.31 -30.31 -0.27
N HIS A 131 -4.01 -31.31 -1.10
CA HIS A 131 -3.34 -32.53 -0.68
C HIS A 131 -1.85 -32.35 -0.32
N LEU A 132 -1.28 -31.18 -0.59
CA LEU A 132 0.08 -30.78 -0.18
C LEU A 132 0.07 -29.82 1.03
N LYS A 133 -1.10 -29.32 1.44
CA LYS A 133 -1.23 -28.47 2.62
C LYS A 133 -1.05 -29.32 3.90
N ASP A 134 -0.34 -28.80 4.89
CA ASP A 134 -0.32 -29.35 6.25
C ASP A 134 -0.09 -28.24 7.31
N ASN A 135 -0.24 -28.53 8.61
CA ASN A 135 -0.11 -27.50 9.65
C ASN A 135 1.32 -26.92 9.76
N ALA A 136 2.33 -27.66 9.31
CA ALA A 136 3.72 -27.21 9.31
C ALA A 136 4.07 -26.41 8.04
N GLY A 137 3.20 -26.40 7.02
CA GLY A 137 3.44 -25.73 5.75
C GLY A 137 4.57 -26.37 4.92
N LYS A 138 4.85 -27.67 5.06
CA LYS A 138 6.07 -28.32 4.52
C LYS A 138 6.36 -28.02 3.04
N GLU A 139 5.33 -27.94 2.21
CA GLU A 139 5.45 -27.68 0.77
C GLU A 139 6.09 -26.30 0.47
N ALA A 140 6.06 -25.34 1.41
CA ALA A 140 6.75 -24.06 1.27
C ALA A 140 8.28 -24.19 1.16
N LEU A 141 8.86 -25.28 1.70
CA LEU A 141 10.30 -25.55 1.64
C LEU A 141 10.70 -26.45 0.45
N ASN A 142 9.73 -26.92 -0.35
CA ASN A 142 9.99 -27.80 -1.47
C ASN A 142 10.79 -27.07 -2.56
N ALA A 143 12.05 -27.46 -2.81
CA ALA A 143 12.90 -26.86 -3.84
C ALA A 143 12.35 -26.97 -5.28
N ASN A 144 11.37 -27.86 -5.49
CA ASN A 144 10.61 -28.05 -6.74
C ASN A 144 9.12 -27.63 -6.61
N GLY A 145 8.75 -27.02 -5.49
CA GLY A 145 7.41 -26.51 -5.22
C GLY A 145 7.00 -25.40 -6.19
N LEU A 146 5.71 -25.08 -6.19
CA LEU A 146 5.14 -24.14 -7.17
C LEU A 146 5.78 -22.75 -7.10
N MET A 147 6.11 -22.25 -5.90
CA MET A 147 6.74 -20.93 -5.71
C MET A 147 8.15 -20.91 -6.28
N GLN A 148 8.98 -21.90 -5.93
CA GLN A 148 10.35 -22.05 -6.39
C GLN A 148 10.41 -22.21 -7.91
N ARG A 149 9.44 -22.92 -8.52
CA ARG A 149 9.32 -22.98 -9.99
C ARG A 149 8.83 -21.68 -10.60
N ALA A 150 7.88 -20.97 -9.98
CA ALA A 150 7.41 -19.67 -10.45
C ALA A 150 8.53 -18.62 -10.48
N ILE A 151 9.33 -18.50 -9.40
CA ILE A 151 10.50 -17.62 -9.33
C ILE A 151 11.46 -17.91 -10.49
N LYS A 152 11.82 -19.19 -10.68
CA LYS A 152 12.68 -19.65 -11.78
C LYS A 152 12.08 -19.33 -13.15
N THR A 153 10.78 -19.50 -13.35
CA THR A 153 10.10 -19.12 -14.59
C THR A 153 10.23 -17.62 -14.88
N VAL A 154 10.00 -16.74 -13.89
CA VAL A 154 10.17 -15.28 -14.07
C VAL A 154 11.62 -14.93 -14.41
N LYS A 155 12.59 -15.44 -13.65
CA LYS A 155 14.02 -15.13 -13.89
C LYS A 155 14.56 -15.72 -15.19
N ASN A 156 14.06 -16.87 -15.64
CA ASN A 156 14.45 -17.45 -16.93
C ASN A 156 13.95 -16.62 -18.13
N VAL A 157 12.77 -16.02 -18.02
CA VAL A 157 12.16 -15.26 -19.12
C VAL A 157 12.55 -13.78 -19.13
N CYS A 158 12.75 -13.19 -17.96
CA CYS A 158 13.12 -11.80 -17.77
C CYS A 158 14.06 -11.69 -16.56
N PRO A 159 15.38 -11.90 -16.74
CA PRO A 159 16.35 -11.90 -15.63
C PRO A 159 16.36 -10.59 -14.82
N ASP A 160 16.11 -9.47 -15.49
CA ASP A 160 16.09 -8.12 -14.93
C ASP A 160 14.76 -7.76 -14.22
N MET A 161 13.73 -8.62 -14.29
CA MET A 161 12.50 -8.45 -13.51
C MET A 161 12.81 -8.64 -12.03
N LEU A 162 12.42 -7.68 -11.19
CA LEU A 162 12.49 -7.81 -9.74
C LEU A 162 11.38 -8.73 -9.23
N VAL A 163 11.77 -9.86 -8.67
CA VAL A 163 10.87 -10.88 -8.11
C VAL A 163 10.77 -10.69 -6.61
N PHE A 164 9.62 -10.16 -6.19
CA PHE A 164 9.17 -10.22 -4.80
C PHE A 164 8.43 -11.54 -4.57
N THR A 165 8.64 -12.17 -3.42
CA THR A 165 7.91 -13.40 -3.03
C THR A 165 7.22 -13.21 -1.70
N ASP A 166 5.94 -13.54 -1.60
CA ASP A 166 5.23 -13.61 -0.32
C ASP A 166 5.84 -14.70 0.58
N VAL A 167 6.05 -14.38 1.84
CA VAL A 167 6.54 -15.30 2.88
C VAL A 167 5.52 -15.32 4.02
N ALA A 168 4.65 -16.34 3.97
CA ALA A 168 3.59 -16.64 4.94
C ALA A 168 3.10 -18.08 4.72
N LEU A 169 2.52 -18.72 5.74
CA LEU A 169 2.05 -20.12 5.63
C LEU A 169 0.60 -20.27 5.16
N ASP A 170 -0.19 -19.20 4.98
CA ASP A 170 -1.61 -19.36 4.66
C ASP A 170 -1.94 -20.10 3.35
N PRO A 171 -1.11 -20.05 2.27
CA PRO A 171 -1.33 -20.88 1.09
C PRO A 171 -0.98 -22.36 1.30
N TYR A 172 -0.18 -22.68 2.31
CA TYR A 172 0.38 -24.02 2.60
C TYR A 172 -0.29 -24.69 3.82
N SER A 173 -1.04 -23.93 4.61
CA SER A 173 -1.68 -24.38 5.85
C SER A 173 -3.05 -25.00 5.59
N ILE A 174 -3.31 -26.18 6.14
CA ILE A 174 -4.66 -26.80 6.21
C ILE A 174 -5.66 -25.96 7.03
N TYR A 175 -5.19 -24.95 7.75
CA TYR A 175 -6.01 -24.10 8.59
C TYR A 175 -6.16 -22.67 8.06
N GLY A 176 -5.50 -22.32 6.95
CA GLY A 176 -5.56 -20.96 6.36
C GLY A 176 -4.89 -19.87 7.21
N HIS A 177 -4.02 -20.24 8.16
CA HIS A 177 -3.26 -19.31 9.00
C HIS A 177 -1.85 -19.04 8.45
N ASP A 178 -1.36 -17.83 8.71
CA ASP A 178 -0.07 -17.33 8.23
C ASP A 178 1.12 -18.01 8.98
N GLY A 179 0.82 -18.77 10.05
CA GLY A 179 1.77 -19.51 10.87
C GLY A 179 1.24 -20.86 11.39
N ILE A 180 2.11 -21.59 12.08
CA ILE A 180 1.87 -22.93 12.63
C ILE A 180 0.87 -22.84 13.78
N VAL A 181 -0.18 -23.68 13.78
CA VAL A 181 -1.14 -23.73 14.89
C VAL A 181 -0.67 -24.75 15.94
N GLU A 182 -0.53 -24.33 17.19
CA GLU A 182 -0.20 -25.19 18.33
C GLU A 182 -1.04 -24.81 19.55
N ASN A 183 -1.61 -25.80 20.25
CA ASN A 183 -2.39 -25.61 21.49
C ASN A 183 -3.53 -24.56 21.39
N GLY A 184 -4.09 -24.36 20.20
CA GLY A 184 -5.14 -23.36 19.92
C GLY A 184 -4.64 -21.93 19.73
N GLN A 185 -3.35 -21.74 19.50
CA GLN A 185 -2.69 -20.45 19.25
C GLN A 185 -1.81 -20.55 18.00
N ILE A 186 -1.37 -19.41 17.47
CA ILE A 186 -0.34 -19.38 16.41
C ILE A 186 1.03 -19.34 17.11
N ALA A 187 1.88 -20.31 16.82
CA ALA A 187 3.19 -20.46 17.46
C ALA A 187 4.21 -19.50 16.83
N ASN A 188 4.38 -18.32 17.44
CA ASN A 188 5.20 -17.22 16.95
C ASN A 188 6.61 -17.67 16.52
N ASP A 189 7.43 -18.07 17.48
CA ASP A 189 8.85 -18.34 17.26
C ASP A 189 9.07 -19.52 16.32
N ALA A 190 8.27 -20.59 16.46
CA ALA A 190 8.31 -21.74 15.58
C ALA A 190 7.98 -21.37 14.13
N THR A 191 7.02 -20.46 13.94
CA THR A 191 6.67 -19.90 12.62
C THR A 191 7.82 -19.05 12.08
N ALA A 192 8.37 -18.11 12.86
CA ALA A 192 9.47 -17.24 12.42
C ALA A 192 10.71 -18.03 11.94
N HIS A 193 11.09 -19.10 12.67
CA HIS A 193 12.20 -20.00 12.25
C HIS A 193 11.90 -20.79 10.98
N PHE A 194 10.62 -21.12 10.72
CA PHE A 194 10.21 -21.79 9.49
C PHE A 194 10.20 -20.82 8.29
N LEU A 195 9.70 -19.60 8.50
CA LEU A 195 9.66 -18.54 7.47
C LEU A 195 11.07 -18.07 7.07
N ALA A 196 12.06 -18.17 7.95
CA ALA A 196 13.48 -18.00 7.61
C ALA A 196 13.98 -19.07 6.62
N GLN A 197 13.64 -20.35 6.82
CA GLN A 197 13.97 -21.43 5.87
C GLN A 197 13.24 -21.25 4.52
N MET A 198 11.99 -20.81 4.55
CA MET A 198 11.22 -20.45 3.35
C MET A 198 11.87 -19.30 2.58
N SER A 199 12.31 -18.26 3.30
CA SER A 199 13.01 -17.10 2.71
C SER A 199 14.33 -17.50 2.05
N ILE A 200 15.12 -18.37 2.69
CA ILE A 200 16.30 -18.98 2.06
C ILE A 200 15.90 -19.72 0.79
N SER A 201 14.91 -20.62 0.86
CA SER A 201 14.43 -21.42 -0.29
C SER A 201 14.05 -20.55 -1.51
N HIS A 202 13.40 -19.41 -1.26
CA HIS A 202 13.05 -18.43 -2.29
C HIS A 202 14.29 -17.72 -2.86
N ALA A 203 15.23 -17.32 -2.02
CA ALA A 203 16.50 -16.73 -2.44
C ALA A 203 17.32 -17.71 -3.32
N GLN A 204 17.40 -19.00 -2.96
CA GLN A 204 18.08 -20.01 -3.81
C GLN A 204 17.37 -20.25 -5.15
N ALA A 205 16.06 -19.99 -5.22
CA ALA A 205 15.30 -20.05 -6.47
C ALA A 205 15.50 -18.81 -7.36
N GLY A 206 16.08 -17.73 -6.83
CA GLY A 206 16.36 -16.48 -7.55
C GLY A 206 15.45 -15.30 -7.21
N ALA A 207 14.79 -15.30 -6.03
CA ALA A 207 14.02 -14.14 -5.57
C ALA A 207 14.96 -12.98 -5.19
N ASP A 208 14.67 -11.79 -5.69
CA ASP A 208 15.45 -10.58 -5.37
C ASP A 208 15.06 -10.02 -4.00
N ILE A 209 13.76 -10.09 -3.66
CA ILE A 209 13.23 -9.59 -2.39
C ILE A 209 12.24 -10.60 -1.79
N VAL A 210 12.44 -10.99 -0.54
CA VAL A 210 11.43 -11.72 0.23
C VAL A 210 10.50 -10.72 0.93
N ALA A 211 9.21 -11.03 1.00
CA ALA A 211 8.21 -10.12 1.55
C ALA A 211 7.38 -10.81 2.65
N PRO A 212 7.90 -10.85 3.91
CA PRO A 212 7.26 -11.52 5.03
C PRO A 212 5.94 -10.83 5.40
N SER A 213 4.83 -11.52 5.13
CA SER A 213 3.49 -10.99 5.34
C SER A 213 2.79 -11.54 6.57
N ASP A 214 3.43 -12.45 7.29
CA ASP A 214 2.93 -13.24 8.40
C ASP A 214 2.51 -12.48 9.67
N MET A 215 3.13 -11.32 9.97
CA MET A 215 2.96 -10.57 11.23
C MET A 215 3.34 -11.32 12.52
N MET A 216 4.36 -12.19 12.48
CA MET A 216 4.97 -12.73 13.70
C MET A 216 5.96 -11.71 14.32
N ASP A 217 6.11 -11.71 15.63
CA ASP A 217 7.12 -10.92 16.33
C ASP A 217 8.53 -11.45 16.00
N GLY A 218 9.47 -10.57 15.65
CA GLY A 218 10.88 -10.91 15.43
C GLY A 218 11.21 -11.66 14.13
N ARG A 219 10.24 -11.88 13.22
CA ARG A 219 10.50 -12.61 11.96
C ARG A 219 11.53 -11.93 11.08
N ILE A 220 11.60 -10.60 11.05
CA ILE A 220 12.50 -9.86 10.16
C ILE A 220 13.95 -10.11 10.56
N GLY A 221 14.26 -10.03 11.85
CA GLY A 221 15.60 -10.30 12.37
C GLY A 221 15.99 -11.76 12.14
N THR A 222 15.04 -12.68 12.34
CA THR A 222 15.24 -14.12 12.11
C THR A 222 15.54 -14.42 10.63
N ILE A 223 14.77 -13.82 9.71
CA ILE A 223 14.93 -13.98 8.26
C ILE A 223 16.23 -13.33 7.77
N ARG A 224 16.54 -12.09 8.20
CA ARG A 224 17.78 -11.39 7.84
C ARG A 224 19.00 -12.18 8.29
N GLN A 225 19.05 -12.65 9.53
CA GLN A 225 20.16 -13.45 10.04
C GLN A 225 20.36 -14.76 9.24
N ALA A 226 19.27 -15.42 8.86
CA ALA A 226 19.32 -16.64 8.06
C ALA A 226 19.81 -16.39 6.62
N LEU A 227 19.37 -15.30 5.98
CA LEU A 227 19.86 -14.88 4.66
C LEU A 227 21.35 -14.52 4.70
N GLU A 228 21.82 -13.76 5.70
CA GLU A 228 23.25 -13.47 5.87
C GLU A 228 24.09 -14.74 6.08
N HIS A 229 23.62 -15.66 6.92
CA HIS A 229 24.34 -16.91 7.23
C HIS A 229 24.53 -17.80 6.00
N GLU A 230 23.48 -17.94 5.18
CA GLU A 230 23.52 -18.74 3.94
C GLU A 230 24.12 -17.99 2.74
N GLY A 231 24.61 -16.77 2.93
CA GLY A 231 25.30 -15.98 1.90
C GLY A 231 24.40 -15.20 0.93
N TYR A 232 23.10 -15.09 1.22
CA TYR A 232 22.12 -14.32 0.44
C TYR A 232 22.02 -12.86 0.89
N SER A 233 23.15 -12.22 1.20
CA SER A 233 23.22 -10.83 1.70
C SER A 233 22.70 -9.77 0.73
N HIS A 234 22.56 -10.10 -0.56
CA HIS A 234 21.96 -9.24 -1.58
C HIS A 234 20.43 -9.40 -1.70
N THR A 235 19.83 -10.40 -1.08
CA THR A 235 18.36 -10.54 -1.05
C THR A 235 17.78 -9.52 -0.08
N GLY A 236 16.88 -8.68 -0.58
CA GLY A 236 16.21 -7.65 0.21
C GLY A 236 15.01 -8.20 1.00
N ILE A 237 14.56 -7.45 1.99
CA ILE A 237 13.36 -7.76 2.77
C ILE A 237 12.36 -6.59 2.66
N MET A 238 11.18 -6.87 2.10
CA MET A 238 10.03 -5.96 2.13
C MET A 238 9.05 -6.40 3.22
N SER A 239 9.20 -5.86 4.42
CA SER A 239 8.35 -6.22 5.54
C SER A 239 6.93 -5.67 5.40
N TYR A 240 5.92 -6.49 5.67
CA TYR A 240 4.54 -6.02 5.89
C TYR A 240 4.34 -5.45 7.30
N SER A 241 5.16 -4.47 7.69
CA SER A 241 5.22 -3.90 9.04
C SER A 241 3.88 -3.47 9.64
N ALA A 242 2.96 -2.97 8.81
CA ALA A 242 1.64 -2.56 9.26
C ALA A 242 0.53 -3.29 8.49
N LYS A 243 0.41 -4.61 8.68
CA LYS A 243 -0.69 -5.44 8.16
C LYS A 243 -1.80 -5.60 9.19
N TYR A 244 -2.91 -4.92 8.94
CA TYR A 244 -4.09 -4.88 9.81
C TYR A 244 -5.03 -6.08 9.61
N ALA A 245 -5.79 -6.44 10.64
CA ALA A 245 -6.84 -7.47 10.61
C ALA A 245 -8.11 -6.98 9.86
N SER A 246 -7.97 -6.77 8.55
CA SER A 246 -8.96 -6.07 7.72
C SER A 246 -10.00 -7.00 7.06
N ALA A 247 -11.22 -6.48 6.91
CA ALA A 247 -12.29 -7.09 6.11
C ALA A 247 -12.03 -6.99 4.59
N HIS A 248 -11.09 -6.16 4.13
CA HIS A 248 -10.80 -5.95 2.70
C HIS A 248 -10.10 -7.13 2.00
N TYR A 249 -9.76 -8.20 2.74
CA TYR A 249 -9.00 -9.35 2.21
C TYR A 249 -9.85 -10.47 1.60
N GLY A 250 -11.19 -10.39 1.65
CA GLY A 250 -12.08 -11.44 1.16
C GLY A 250 -11.68 -11.99 -0.23
N PRO A 251 -11.60 -11.16 -1.28
CA PRO A 251 -11.28 -11.64 -2.63
C PRO A 251 -9.88 -12.26 -2.80
N PHE A 252 -8.92 -11.94 -1.93
CA PHE A 252 -7.58 -12.55 -1.94
C PHE A 252 -7.61 -13.95 -1.33
N ARG A 253 -8.43 -14.15 -0.28
CA ARG A 253 -8.63 -15.49 0.30
C ARG A 253 -9.33 -16.40 -0.70
N ASP A 254 -10.26 -15.89 -1.48
CA ASP A 254 -10.84 -16.62 -2.62
C ASP A 254 -9.78 -16.92 -3.70
N ALA A 255 -8.85 -15.99 -3.96
CA ALA A 255 -7.78 -16.18 -4.95
C ALA A 255 -6.84 -17.34 -4.60
N LEU A 256 -6.56 -17.60 -3.32
CA LEU A 256 -5.63 -18.65 -2.88
C LEU A 256 -6.28 -19.88 -2.21
N ASP A 257 -7.57 -19.80 -1.87
CA ASP A 257 -8.25 -20.77 -1.01
C ASP A 257 -7.54 -20.92 0.35
N SER A 258 -7.33 -19.76 1.00
CA SER A 258 -6.55 -19.59 2.24
C SER A 258 -7.31 -18.89 3.38
N ALA A 259 -8.64 -18.95 3.36
CA ALA A 259 -9.46 -18.46 4.47
C ALA A 259 -9.25 -19.31 5.75
N PRO A 260 -9.13 -18.70 6.94
CA PRO A 260 -9.10 -19.44 8.20
C PRO A 260 -10.32 -20.35 8.36
N VAL A 261 -10.09 -21.60 8.75
CA VAL A 261 -11.15 -22.61 8.91
C VAL A 261 -11.87 -22.45 10.25
N ASP A 262 -13.19 -22.65 10.26
CA ASP A 262 -13.96 -22.69 11.50
C ASP A 262 -13.95 -24.09 12.12
N LEU A 263 -12.86 -24.44 12.81
CA LEU A 263 -12.69 -25.72 13.52
C LEU A 263 -12.46 -25.52 15.02
N GLN A 264 -12.86 -26.51 15.81
CA GLN A 264 -12.60 -26.50 17.25
C GLN A 264 -11.09 -26.55 17.52
N HIS A 265 -10.61 -25.72 18.46
CA HIS A 265 -9.19 -25.53 18.79
C HIS A 265 -8.31 -24.93 17.67
N ILE A 266 -8.91 -24.32 16.64
CA ILE A 266 -8.22 -23.47 15.67
C ILE A 266 -8.70 -22.01 15.84
N PRO A 267 -7.83 -20.99 15.79
CA PRO A 267 -8.27 -19.59 15.83
C PRO A 267 -9.21 -19.26 14.66
N LYS A 268 -10.29 -18.51 14.89
CA LYS A 268 -11.30 -18.21 13.86
C LYS A 268 -10.93 -17.05 12.93
N ASP A 269 -10.00 -16.21 13.36
CA ASP A 269 -9.54 -15.05 12.60
C ASP A 269 -8.06 -14.75 12.90
N LYS A 270 -7.53 -13.73 12.23
CA LYS A 270 -6.10 -13.39 12.23
C LYS A 270 -5.75 -12.29 13.25
N LYS A 271 -6.65 -11.94 14.17
CA LYS A 271 -6.50 -10.78 15.10
C LYS A 271 -5.51 -10.99 16.24
N THR A 272 -5.00 -12.20 16.44
CA THR A 272 -3.96 -12.46 17.45
C THR A 272 -2.55 -12.12 16.95
N TYR A 273 -2.41 -11.62 15.72
CA TYR A 273 -1.13 -11.26 15.10
C TYR A 273 -1.27 -10.10 14.09
N GLN A 274 -2.33 -10.07 13.26
CA GLN A 274 -2.63 -8.90 12.43
C GLN A 274 -3.22 -7.76 13.29
N MET A 275 -2.74 -6.53 13.06
CA MET A 275 -3.01 -5.38 13.92
C MET A 275 -4.49 -5.00 14.01
N ASP A 276 -4.92 -4.44 15.15
CA ASP A 276 -6.26 -3.84 15.27
C ASP A 276 -6.33 -2.53 14.46
N TYR A 277 -7.35 -2.40 13.60
CA TYR A 277 -7.55 -1.22 12.75
C TYR A 277 -7.93 0.06 13.52
N HIS A 278 -8.17 -0.04 14.84
CA HIS A 278 -8.24 1.13 15.73
C HIS A 278 -6.86 1.74 16.06
N ASN A 279 -5.76 1.01 15.81
CA ASN A 279 -4.43 1.36 16.32
C ASN A 279 -3.55 2.06 15.27
N ARG A 280 -3.29 3.35 15.51
CA ARG A 280 -2.41 4.19 14.68
C ARG A 280 -0.96 4.27 15.17
N ILE A 281 -0.77 4.38 16.50
CA ILE A 281 0.57 4.53 17.12
C ILE A 281 1.37 3.21 17.07
N GLU A 282 0.67 2.07 17.11
CA GLU A 282 1.26 0.73 17.03
C GLU A 282 2.02 0.52 15.71
N ALA A 283 1.45 0.94 14.58
CA ALA A 283 2.07 0.79 13.26
C ALA A 283 3.44 1.49 13.16
N LEU A 284 3.63 2.61 13.87
CA LEU A 284 4.92 3.28 13.95
C LEU A 284 5.94 2.47 14.76
N ARG A 285 5.51 1.74 15.79
CA ARG A 285 6.37 0.87 16.59
C ARG A 285 6.78 -0.37 15.79
N GLU A 286 5.82 -1.08 15.20
CA GLU A 286 6.08 -2.26 14.35
C GLU A 286 7.09 -1.93 13.25
N THR A 287 6.84 -0.83 12.53
CA THR A 287 7.73 -0.35 11.46
C THR A 287 9.13 -0.01 11.97
N GLN A 288 9.25 0.60 13.16
CA GLN A 288 10.57 0.91 13.74
C GLN A 288 11.32 -0.35 14.20
N MET A 289 10.62 -1.36 14.69
CA MET A 289 11.19 -2.66 15.07
C MET A 289 11.70 -3.41 13.84
N ASP A 290 10.88 -3.53 12.79
CA ASP A 290 11.28 -4.16 11.53
C ASP A 290 12.51 -3.50 10.89
N ILE A 291 12.60 -2.16 10.91
CA ILE A 291 13.77 -1.44 10.40
C ILE A 291 15.02 -1.74 11.24
N ALA A 292 14.88 -1.79 12.57
CA ALA A 292 15.98 -2.16 13.47
C ALA A 292 16.41 -3.62 13.30
N GLU A 293 15.50 -4.49 12.88
CA GLU A 293 15.73 -5.91 12.55
C GLU A 293 16.33 -6.13 11.15
N GLY A 294 16.33 -5.12 10.27
CA GLY A 294 16.97 -5.18 8.95
C GLY A 294 16.01 -5.32 7.76
N ALA A 295 14.78 -4.80 7.86
CA ALA A 295 13.91 -4.59 6.70
C ALA A 295 14.45 -3.46 5.80
N ASP A 296 14.57 -3.74 4.50
CA ASP A 296 15.01 -2.79 3.48
C ASP A 296 13.87 -1.88 3.00
N ILE A 297 12.64 -2.40 2.99
CA ILE A 297 11.40 -1.72 2.62
C ILE A 297 10.33 -2.07 3.66
N VAL A 298 9.46 -1.12 4.02
CA VAL A 298 8.34 -1.35 4.95
C VAL A 298 7.00 -1.07 4.29
N MET A 299 5.97 -1.89 4.55
CA MET A 299 4.68 -1.84 3.86
C MET A 299 3.50 -1.67 4.82
N VAL A 300 2.54 -0.83 4.41
CA VAL A 300 1.19 -0.74 5.00
C VAL A 300 0.20 -1.56 4.17
N LYS A 301 -0.65 -2.35 4.85
CA LYS A 301 -1.70 -3.17 4.24
C LYS A 301 -2.93 -3.22 5.17
N PRO A 302 -4.15 -2.88 4.71
CA PRO A 302 -4.55 -2.38 3.38
C PRO A 302 -4.05 -0.98 3.02
N GLY A 303 -4.51 -0.45 1.89
CA GLY A 303 -4.12 0.85 1.35
C GLY A 303 -5.13 1.95 1.66
N ILE A 304 -6.26 2.00 0.94
CA ILE A 304 -7.07 3.22 0.85
C ILE A 304 -7.66 3.69 2.18
N ALA A 305 -7.96 2.75 3.07
CA ALA A 305 -8.48 3.03 4.41
C ALA A 305 -7.39 3.40 5.44
N TYR A 306 -6.11 3.39 5.05
CA TYR A 306 -4.94 3.54 5.93
C TYR A 306 -3.91 4.55 5.37
N LEU A 307 -4.34 5.48 4.52
CA LEU A 307 -3.48 6.53 3.94
C LEU A 307 -2.85 7.45 4.99
N ASP A 308 -3.48 7.60 6.15
CA ASP A 308 -2.92 8.31 7.31
C ASP A 308 -1.74 7.54 7.92
N ILE A 309 -1.83 6.21 8.01
CA ILE A 309 -0.75 5.33 8.46
C ILE A 309 0.44 5.38 7.48
N VAL A 310 0.18 5.31 6.18
CA VAL A 310 1.21 5.49 5.13
C VAL A 310 1.90 6.85 5.29
N ARG A 311 1.12 7.91 5.55
CA ARG A 311 1.66 9.27 5.72
C ARG A 311 2.52 9.39 6.97
N ASP A 312 2.08 8.83 8.09
CA ASP A 312 2.84 8.90 9.35
C ASP A 312 4.14 8.12 9.27
N ILE A 313 4.11 6.89 8.76
CA ILE A 313 5.31 6.07 8.58
C ILE A 313 6.31 6.82 7.69
N LYS A 314 5.88 7.33 6.52
CA LYS A 314 6.77 8.08 5.63
C LYS A 314 7.29 9.40 6.22
N ASN A 315 6.63 9.98 7.23
CA ASN A 315 7.14 11.12 7.98
C ASN A 315 8.13 10.71 9.09
N ALA A 316 8.10 9.46 9.54
CA ALA A 316 8.85 8.95 10.69
C ALA A 316 10.07 8.09 10.32
N VAL A 317 10.14 7.56 9.09
CA VAL A 317 11.21 6.65 8.64
C VAL A 317 11.97 7.20 7.43
N ASN A 318 13.21 6.74 7.27
CA ASN A 318 14.10 7.10 6.15
C ASN A 318 14.25 5.98 5.09
N VAL A 319 13.59 4.84 5.27
CA VAL A 319 13.53 3.73 4.31
C VAL A 319 12.38 3.93 3.31
N PRO A 320 12.38 3.25 2.14
CA PRO A 320 11.24 3.22 1.25
C PRO A 320 9.98 2.66 1.91
N VAL A 321 8.83 3.30 1.62
CA VAL A 321 7.52 2.92 2.15
C VAL A 321 6.67 2.38 1.01
N ALA A 322 6.25 1.13 1.13
CA ALA A 322 5.31 0.48 0.24
C ALA A 322 3.86 0.57 0.77
N VAL A 323 2.89 0.42 -0.12
CA VAL A 323 1.49 0.20 0.26
C VAL A 323 0.84 -0.83 -0.65
N TYR A 324 -0.07 -1.63 -0.09
CA TYR A 324 -0.83 -2.62 -0.86
C TYR A 324 -2.26 -2.13 -1.10
N GLN A 325 -2.61 -1.88 -2.37
CA GLN A 325 -4.00 -1.71 -2.81
C GLN A 325 -4.66 -3.09 -2.89
N VAL A 326 -5.36 -3.49 -1.81
CA VAL A 326 -5.73 -4.92 -1.64
C VAL A 326 -6.92 -5.34 -2.49
N SER A 327 -7.17 -6.65 -2.53
CA SER A 327 -8.11 -7.29 -3.44
C SER A 327 -9.54 -6.77 -3.31
N GLY A 328 -9.98 -6.44 -2.09
CA GLY A 328 -11.27 -5.78 -1.85
C GLY A 328 -11.32 -4.34 -2.39
N GLU A 329 -10.22 -3.60 -2.36
CA GLU A 329 -10.15 -2.24 -2.92
C GLU A 329 -10.28 -2.26 -4.46
N TYR A 330 -9.63 -3.23 -5.10
CA TYR A 330 -9.79 -3.54 -6.53
C TYR A 330 -11.23 -3.95 -6.86
N ALA A 331 -11.76 -4.95 -6.15
CA ALA A 331 -13.09 -5.49 -6.38
C ALA A 331 -14.21 -4.45 -6.19
N MET A 332 -14.08 -3.56 -5.20
CA MET A 332 -15.04 -2.45 -5.00
C MET A 332 -15.10 -1.51 -6.20
N ILE A 333 -13.96 -1.18 -6.82
CA ILE A 333 -13.92 -0.33 -8.01
C ILE A 333 -14.50 -1.06 -9.23
N LYS A 334 -14.06 -2.29 -9.53
CA LYS A 334 -14.61 -3.09 -10.65
C LYS A 334 -16.14 -3.23 -10.52
N ALA A 335 -16.64 -3.65 -9.36
CA ALA A 335 -18.08 -3.87 -9.13
C ALA A 335 -18.94 -2.58 -9.13
N ALA A 336 -18.36 -1.42 -8.81
CA ALA A 336 -19.05 -0.13 -8.92
C ALA A 336 -19.07 0.37 -10.38
N ALA A 337 -17.98 0.17 -11.12
CA ALA A 337 -17.87 0.54 -12.53
C ALA A 337 -18.74 -0.34 -13.43
N GLU A 338 -18.82 -1.65 -13.18
CA GLU A 338 -19.72 -2.59 -13.87
C GLU A 338 -21.20 -2.19 -13.76
N LYS A 339 -21.58 -1.47 -12.70
CA LYS A 339 -22.94 -0.92 -12.49
C LYS A 339 -23.12 0.49 -13.03
N GLY A 340 -22.08 1.09 -13.64
CA GLY A 340 -22.08 2.47 -14.11
C GLY A 340 -22.16 3.52 -12.99
N TRP A 341 -21.80 3.17 -11.75
CA TRP A 341 -21.84 4.10 -10.62
C TRP A 341 -20.59 4.98 -10.54
N LEU A 342 -19.47 4.49 -11.05
CA LEU A 342 -18.18 5.18 -11.13
C LEU A 342 -17.59 4.98 -12.53
N ASP A 343 -16.85 5.98 -13.00
CA ASP A 343 -15.93 5.81 -14.13
C ASP A 343 -14.72 5.01 -13.65
N HIS A 344 -14.46 3.86 -14.29
CA HIS A 344 -13.43 2.91 -13.88
C HIS A 344 -12.04 3.55 -13.85
N ASP A 345 -11.63 4.14 -14.98
CA ASP A 345 -10.27 4.60 -15.17
C ASP A 345 -10.01 5.85 -14.32
N ALA A 346 -10.99 6.76 -14.24
CA ALA A 346 -10.87 7.95 -13.42
C ALA A 346 -10.68 7.60 -11.92
N VAL A 347 -11.48 6.68 -11.37
CA VAL A 347 -11.35 6.31 -9.94
C VAL A 347 -10.14 5.42 -9.66
N MET A 348 -9.73 4.58 -10.61
CA MET A 348 -8.49 3.79 -10.55
C MET A 348 -7.26 4.71 -10.44
N PHE A 349 -7.16 5.73 -11.31
CA PHE A 349 -6.09 6.72 -11.24
C PHE A 349 -6.18 7.59 -9.98
N GLU A 350 -7.38 8.00 -9.54
CA GLU A 350 -7.54 8.80 -8.33
C GLU A 350 -7.11 8.02 -7.06
N GLN A 351 -7.53 6.76 -6.92
CA GLN A 351 -7.15 5.88 -5.81
C GLN A 351 -5.63 5.66 -5.79
N THR A 352 -5.02 5.32 -6.92
CA THR A 352 -3.57 5.06 -6.96
C THR A 352 -2.73 6.32 -6.78
N THR A 353 -3.20 7.47 -7.28
CA THR A 353 -2.57 8.78 -7.00
C THR A 353 -2.68 9.13 -5.51
N ALA A 354 -3.72 8.68 -4.81
CA ALA A 354 -3.85 8.91 -3.37
C ALA A 354 -2.76 8.19 -2.56
N PHE A 355 -2.33 6.99 -2.97
CA PHE A 355 -1.18 6.29 -2.37
C PHE A 355 0.12 7.08 -2.54
N LYS A 356 0.44 7.47 -3.77
CA LYS A 356 1.66 8.24 -4.07
C LYS A 356 1.65 9.61 -3.36
N ARG A 357 0.49 10.26 -3.26
CA ARG A 357 0.31 11.52 -2.50
C ARG A 357 0.41 11.32 -0.98
N ALA A 358 -0.05 10.19 -0.46
CA ALA A 358 0.23 9.77 0.92
C ALA A 358 1.71 9.38 1.13
N GLY A 359 2.50 9.34 0.05
CA GLY A 359 3.94 9.16 0.03
C GLY A 359 4.40 7.71 0.16
N ALA A 360 3.60 6.76 -0.30
CA ALA A 360 4.15 5.48 -0.71
C ALA A 360 5.14 5.73 -1.86
N ASP A 361 6.36 5.21 -1.72
CA ASP A 361 7.33 5.16 -2.81
C ASP A 361 6.93 4.07 -3.80
N ILE A 362 6.40 2.95 -3.29
CA ILE A 362 6.08 1.72 -4.04
C ILE A 362 4.62 1.32 -3.78
N ILE A 363 3.91 0.85 -4.81
CA ILE A 363 2.49 0.47 -4.74
C ILE A 363 2.31 -0.96 -5.28
N ALA A 364 1.98 -1.91 -4.41
CA ALA A 364 1.50 -3.22 -4.85
C ALA A 364 0.03 -3.08 -5.26
N SER A 365 -0.31 -3.28 -6.55
CA SER A 365 -1.65 -3.04 -7.07
C SER A 365 -2.05 -3.99 -8.20
N TYR A 366 -3.28 -4.47 -8.14
CA TYR A 366 -3.90 -5.28 -9.19
C TYR A 366 -4.24 -4.45 -10.44
N PHE A 367 -4.34 -3.12 -10.31
CA PHE A 367 -4.53 -2.17 -11.42
C PHE A 367 -3.23 -1.76 -12.13
N ALA A 368 -2.06 -2.23 -11.69
CA ALA A 368 -0.77 -1.80 -12.23
C ALA A 368 -0.67 -1.96 -13.77
N LYS A 369 -1.19 -3.07 -14.31
CA LYS A 369 -1.23 -3.33 -15.77
C LYS A 369 -2.19 -2.38 -16.50
N ASP A 370 -3.42 -2.23 -16.00
CA ASP A 370 -4.44 -1.34 -16.56
C ASP A 370 -3.90 0.12 -16.62
N ILE A 371 -3.24 0.58 -15.54
CA ILE A 371 -2.62 1.90 -15.45
C ILE A 371 -1.46 2.06 -16.44
N ALA A 372 -0.53 1.10 -16.51
CA ALA A 372 0.60 1.18 -17.44
C ALA A 372 0.14 1.16 -18.92
N MET A 373 -0.91 0.40 -19.25
CA MET A 373 -1.52 0.41 -20.58
C MET A 373 -2.13 1.76 -20.97
N ILE A 374 -2.64 2.54 -20.01
CA ILE A 374 -3.19 3.89 -20.27
C ILE A 374 -2.08 4.95 -20.28
N LEU A 375 -1.05 4.83 -19.44
CA LEU A 375 0.09 5.77 -19.42
C LEU A 375 0.99 5.69 -20.67
N ASN A 376 0.95 4.57 -21.40
CA ASN A 376 1.73 4.34 -22.62
C ASN A 376 0.96 4.70 -23.93
N GLN A 377 -0.21 5.35 -23.83
CA GLN A 377 -1.01 5.86 -24.95
C GLN A 377 -0.80 7.37 -25.18
#